data_AF-A0A080M209-F1
#
_entry.id   AF-A0A080M209-F1
#
_cell.length_a   1.000
_cell.length_b   1.000
_cell.length_c   1.000
_cell.angle_alpha   90.00
_cell.angle_beta   90.00
_cell.angle_gamma   90.00
#
_symmetry.space_group_name_H-M   'P 1'
#
loop_
_entity.id
_entity.type
_entity.pdbx_description
1 polymer ?
#
loop_
_entity_poly.entity_id
_entity_poly.type
_entity_poly.pdbx_seq_one_letter_code
_entity_poly.pdbx_strand_id
1 'polypeptide(L)'
;MTTYIPGMLPDGLLVDLPEVDAQHEEIFNFIDFLKTICFEHSHMPVNEFGKLLDYFAIHFATEERIAEEVGLDFTDHAKIHTDTLRLLHKALGEVINGGQDAHSFLRFCEYWFERHIREDDKLFVSALQGGDYDRSVGYRHAASPCFSAQA
;
A
#
# COMPACT_ATOMS: atom_id res chain seq x y z
N MET A 1 -14.61 -16.20 -14.49
CA MET A 1 -13.18 -16.08 -14.78
C MET A 1 -12.86 -14.61 -14.71
N THR A 2 -12.25 -14.15 -13.62
CA THR A 2 -11.84 -12.75 -13.45
C THR A 2 -10.66 -12.52 -14.38
N THR A 3 -10.82 -11.67 -15.38
CA THR A 3 -9.73 -11.26 -16.27
C THR A 3 -8.78 -10.37 -15.47
N TYR A 4 -7.65 -10.92 -15.05
CA TYR A 4 -6.51 -10.15 -14.58
C TYR A 4 -5.97 -9.37 -15.80
N ILE A 5 -6.02 -8.03 -15.73
CA ILE A 5 -5.41 -7.14 -16.73
C ILE A 5 -4.13 -6.60 -16.07
N PRO A 6 -2.95 -7.13 -16.44
CA PRO A 6 -1.68 -6.56 -15.97
C PRO A 6 -1.52 -5.14 -16.49
N GLY A 7 -0.98 -4.23 -15.67
CA GLY A 7 -0.65 -2.86 -16.04
C GLY A 7 -1.73 -1.82 -15.76
N MET A 8 -2.61 -2.04 -14.78
CA MET A 8 -3.57 -1.02 -14.34
C MET A 8 -2.97 0.03 -13.39
N LEU A 9 -1.83 -0.26 -12.76
CA LEU A 9 -1.11 0.73 -11.98
C LEU A 9 -0.32 1.66 -12.93
N PRO A 10 -0.66 2.96 -13.01
CA PRO A 10 0.09 3.89 -13.85
C PRO A 10 1.55 4.01 -13.37
N ASP A 11 2.52 4.11 -14.28
CA ASP A 11 3.94 4.28 -13.94
C ASP A 11 4.19 5.41 -12.93
N GLY A 12 3.39 6.48 -12.98
CA GLY A 12 3.46 7.60 -12.05
C GLY A 12 3.09 7.25 -10.60
N LEU A 13 2.49 6.09 -10.34
CA LEU A 13 2.13 5.59 -9.02
C LEU A 13 3.10 4.54 -8.48
N LEU A 14 4.03 4.03 -9.28
CA LEU A 14 5.06 3.11 -8.78
C LEU A 14 5.88 3.76 -7.66
N VAL A 15 6.16 2.99 -6.61
CA VAL A 15 6.97 3.41 -5.46
C VAL A 15 8.36 2.78 -5.46
N ASP A 16 8.66 1.91 -6.44
CA ASP A 16 9.93 1.18 -6.56
C ASP A 16 10.17 0.20 -5.39
N LEU A 17 9.10 -0.42 -4.91
CA LEU A 17 9.14 -1.48 -3.90
C LEU A 17 8.22 -2.63 -4.35
N PRO A 18 8.76 -3.70 -4.95
CA PRO A 18 7.97 -4.68 -5.71
C PRO A 18 6.81 -5.34 -4.95
N GLU A 19 6.96 -5.58 -3.64
CA GLU A 19 5.87 -6.11 -2.81
C GLU A 19 4.71 -5.11 -2.69
N VAL A 20 5.02 -3.83 -2.49
CA VAL A 20 4.03 -2.74 -2.35
C VAL A 20 3.39 -2.41 -3.69
N ASP A 21 4.17 -2.31 -4.77
CA ASP A 21 3.66 -2.06 -6.12
C ASP A 21 2.68 -3.17 -6.56
N ALA A 22 2.95 -4.42 -6.21
CA ALA A 22 2.05 -5.55 -6.50
C ALA A 22 0.71 -5.43 -5.73
N GLN A 23 0.75 -5.00 -4.46
CA GLN A 23 -0.45 -4.77 -3.66
C GLN A 23 -1.27 -3.57 -4.18
N HIS A 24 -0.60 -2.49 -4.59
CA HIS A 24 -1.25 -1.35 -5.25
C HIS A 24 -1.98 -1.79 -6.52
N GLU A 25 -1.32 -2.57 -7.38
CA GLU A 25 -1.94 -3.11 -8.59
C GLU A 25 -3.14 -4.03 -8.26
N GLU A 26 -3.02 -4.91 -7.26
CA GLU A 26 -4.10 -5.81 -6.85
C GLU A 26 -5.34 -5.02 -6.38
N ILE A 27 -5.16 -3.96 -5.57
CA ILE A 27 -6.26 -3.12 -5.09
C ILE A 27 -6.94 -2.39 -6.26
N PHE A 28 -6.19 -1.77 -7.18
CA PHE A 28 -6.80 -1.10 -8.35
C PHE A 28 -7.57 -2.08 -9.23
N ASN A 29 -7.00 -3.25 -9.52
CA ASN A 29 -7.67 -4.30 -10.27
C ASN A 29 -8.96 -4.77 -9.58
N PHE A 30 -8.94 -4.89 -8.26
CA PHE A 30 -10.12 -5.32 -7.51
C PHE A 30 -11.22 -4.24 -7.49
N ILE A 31 -10.84 -2.96 -7.41
CA ILE A 31 -11.79 -1.84 -7.56
C ILE A 31 -12.44 -1.87 -8.95
N ASP A 32 -11.67 -2.07 -10.03
CA ASP A 32 -12.21 -2.12 -11.39
C ASP A 32 -13.14 -3.32 -11.62
N PHE A 33 -12.76 -4.48 -11.07
CA PHE A 33 -13.62 -5.66 -11.02
C PHE A 33 -14.95 -5.39 -10.32
N LEU A 34 -14.93 -4.72 -9.16
CA LEU A 34 -16.15 -4.35 -8.43
C LEU A 34 -17.00 -3.35 -9.22
N LYS A 35 -16.40 -2.39 -9.92
CA LYS A 35 -17.13 -1.45 -10.80
C LYS A 35 -17.86 -2.20 -11.91
N THR A 36 -17.20 -3.18 -12.53
CA THR A 36 -17.78 -4.02 -13.58
C THR A 36 -18.95 -4.84 -13.04
N ILE A 37 -18.79 -5.51 -11.90
CA ILE A 37 -19.88 -6.28 -11.28
C ILE A 37 -21.08 -5.39 -10.93
N CYS A 38 -20.84 -4.20 -10.37
CA CYS A 38 -21.93 -3.27 -10.04
C CYS A 38 -22.71 -2.81 -11.28
N PHE A 39 -22.06 -2.77 -12.44
CA PHE A 39 -22.73 -2.44 -13.70
C PHE A 39 -23.54 -3.62 -14.26
N GLU A 40 -23.01 -4.84 -14.16
CA GLU A 40 -23.62 -6.05 -14.73
C GLU A 40 -24.74 -6.64 -13.86
N HIS A 41 -24.71 -6.41 -12.54
CA HIS A 41 -25.63 -7.02 -11.59
C HIS A 41 -26.55 -6.01 -10.93
N SER A 42 -27.80 -6.41 -10.72
CA SER A 42 -28.84 -5.61 -10.05
C SER A 42 -28.70 -5.54 -8.52
N HIS A 43 -27.74 -6.24 -7.93
CA HIS A 43 -27.50 -6.24 -6.49
C HIS A 43 -26.01 -6.07 -6.19
N MET A 44 -25.72 -5.34 -5.12
CA MET A 44 -24.35 -5.09 -4.69
C MET A 44 -23.75 -6.35 -4.02
N PRO A 45 -22.55 -6.80 -4.47
CA PRO A 45 -21.90 -7.99 -3.91
C PRO A 45 -21.22 -7.68 -2.56
N VAL A 46 -21.99 -7.66 -1.48
CA VAL A 46 -21.52 -7.23 -0.12
C VAL A 46 -20.22 -7.91 0.31
N ASN A 47 -20.10 -9.21 0.09
CA ASN A 47 -18.89 -9.95 0.47
C ASN A 47 -17.64 -9.48 -0.29
N GLU A 48 -17.78 -9.13 -1.57
CA GLU A 48 -16.65 -8.66 -2.37
C GLU A 48 -16.24 -7.24 -1.96
N PHE A 49 -17.19 -6.38 -1.60
CA PHE A 49 -16.86 -5.07 -1.02
C PHE A 49 -16.15 -5.19 0.33
N GLY A 50 -16.51 -6.19 1.15
CA GLY A 50 -15.78 -6.51 2.38
C GLY A 50 -14.32 -6.87 2.11
N LYS A 51 -14.06 -7.72 1.10
CA LYS A 51 -12.70 -8.10 0.71
C LYS A 51 -11.85 -6.92 0.24
N LEU A 52 -12.46 -5.88 -0.35
CA LEU A 52 -11.72 -4.67 -0.71
C LEU A 52 -11.10 -4.00 0.54
N LEU A 53 -11.84 -3.97 1.65
CA LEU A 53 -11.31 -3.43 2.92
C LEU A 53 -10.23 -4.35 3.51
N ASP A 54 -10.39 -5.67 3.36
CA ASP A 54 -9.35 -6.63 3.77
C ASP A 54 -8.05 -6.40 2.97
N TYR A 55 -8.15 -6.11 1.67
CA TYR A 55 -6.98 -5.77 0.84
C TYR A 55 -6.28 -4.49 1.30
N PHE A 56 -7.03 -3.43 1.62
CA PHE A 56 -6.45 -2.23 2.24
C PHE A 56 -5.75 -2.54 3.57
N ALA A 57 -6.39 -3.33 4.44
CA ALA A 57 -5.82 -3.69 5.74
C ALA A 57 -4.53 -4.52 5.61
N ILE A 58 -4.49 -5.46 4.66
CA ILE A 58 -3.28 -6.25 4.37
C ILE A 58 -2.17 -5.34 3.85
N HIS A 59 -2.49 -4.44 2.92
CA HIS A 59 -1.52 -3.51 2.36
C HIS A 59 -0.91 -2.61 3.45
N PHE A 60 -1.74 -2.00 4.29
CA PHE A 60 -1.29 -1.16 5.41
C PHE A 60 -0.41 -1.94 6.39
N ALA A 61 -0.80 -3.17 6.74
CA ALA A 61 0.00 -4.02 7.61
C ALA A 61 1.37 -4.40 6.99
N THR A 62 1.44 -4.54 5.66
CA THR A 62 2.72 -4.75 4.96
C THR A 62 3.64 -3.54 5.10
N GLU A 63 3.15 -2.32 4.90
CA GLU A 63 3.97 -1.11 5.06
C GLU A 63 4.45 -0.90 6.49
N GLU A 64 3.54 -1.06 7.47
CA GLU A 64 3.87 -0.96 8.89
C GLU A 64 4.95 -1.98 9.28
N ARG A 65 4.84 -3.24 8.82
CA ARG A 65 5.85 -4.28 9.01
C ARG A 65 7.20 -3.86 8.42
N ILE A 66 7.21 -3.37 7.19
CA ILE A 66 8.46 -2.96 6.51
C ILE A 66 9.13 -1.82 7.27
N ALA A 67 8.36 -0.85 7.76
CA ALA A 67 8.89 0.26 8.56
C ALA A 67 9.45 -0.23 9.91
N GLU A 68 8.74 -1.14 10.59
CA GLU A 68 9.18 -1.74 11.86
C GLU A 68 10.51 -2.49 11.69
N GLU A 69 10.65 -3.30 10.64
CA GLU A 69 11.85 -4.11 10.36
C GLU A 69 13.12 -3.25 10.22
N VAL A 70 13.00 -2.02 9.72
CA VAL A 70 14.13 -1.09 9.56
C VAL A 70 14.27 -0.05 10.68
N GLY A 71 13.29 0.01 11.59
CA GLY A 71 13.20 0.99 12.67
C GLY A 71 12.89 2.42 12.20
N LEU A 72 12.12 2.57 11.13
CA LEU A 72 11.66 3.86 10.61
C LEU A 72 10.45 4.34 11.43
N ASP A 73 10.42 5.63 11.79
CA ASP A 73 9.22 6.22 12.40
C ASP A 73 8.09 6.27 11.37
N PHE A 74 7.03 5.52 11.65
CA PHE A 74 5.87 5.35 10.78
C PHE A 74 4.56 5.81 11.47
N THR A 75 4.67 6.52 12.59
CA THR A 75 3.52 6.82 13.47
C THR A 75 2.44 7.63 12.76
N ASP A 76 2.82 8.66 12.01
CA ASP A 76 1.86 9.53 11.31
C ASP A 76 1.18 8.79 10.13
N HIS A 77 1.92 7.95 9.41
CA HIS A 77 1.40 7.15 8.30
C HIS A 77 0.43 6.07 8.79
N ALA A 78 0.79 5.34 9.86
CA ALA A 78 -0.10 4.36 10.50
C ALA A 78 -1.41 4.99 11.02
N LYS A 79 -1.36 6.27 11.43
CA LYS A 79 -2.56 7.02 11.80
C LYS A 79 -3.46 7.26 10.59
N ILE A 80 -2.90 7.60 9.43
CA ILE A 80 -3.64 7.74 8.16
C ILE A 80 -4.33 6.41 7.80
N HIS A 81 -3.62 5.29 7.92
CA HIS A 81 -4.17 3.94 7.69
C HIS A 81 -5.35 3.64 8.61
N THR A 82 -5.19 3.85 9.92
CA THR A 82 -6.22 3.59 10.92
C THR A 82 -7.47 4.45 10.70
N ASP A 83 -7.29 5.76 10.48
CA ASP A 83 -8.40 6.68 10.25
C ASP A 83 -9.15 6.35 8.95
N THR A 84 -8.41 5.96 7.90
CA THR A 84 -9.00 5.60 6.60
C THR A 84 -9.77 4.30 6.68
N LEU A 85 -9.24 3.23 7.27
CA LEU A 85 -9.98 1.97 7.44
C LEU A 85 -11.31 2.21 8.15
N ARG A 86 -11.29 3.01 9.23
CA ARG A 86 -12.51 3.37 9.95
C ARG A 86 -13.51 4.11 9.06
N LEU A 87 -13.04 5.06 8.24
CA LEU A 87 -13.88 5.79 7.29
C LEU A 87 -14.46 4.85 6.23
N LEU A 88 -13.66 3.95 5.65
CA LEU A 88 -14.08 2.99 4.64
C LEU A 88 -15.12 2.01 5.19
N HIS A 89 -14.93 1.47 6.39
CA HIS A 89 -15.93 0.61 7.05
C HIS A 89 -17.25 1.34 7.24
N LYS A 90 -17.21 2.60 7.69
CA LYS A 90 -18.42 3.41 7.86
C LYS A 90 -19.12 3.65 6.52
N ALA A 91 -18.38 4.07 5.50
CA ALA A 91 -18.92 4.37 4.18
C ALA A 91 -19.50 3.10 3.52
N LEU A 92 -18.86 1.95 3.66
CA LEU A 92 -19.40 0.67 3.20
C LEU A 92 -20.70 0.32 3.92
N GLY A 93 -20.78 0.55 5.23
CA GLY A 93 -22.03 0.40 5.99
C GLY A 93 -23.17 1.27 5.44
N GLU A 94 -22.87 2.51 5.02
CA GLU A 94 -23.85 3.40 4.39
C GLU A 94 -24.30 2.86 3.02
N VAL A 95 -23.39 2.29 2.22
CA VAL A 95 -23.73 1.63 0.95
C VAL A 95 -24.64 0.42 1.17
N ILE A 96 -24.30 -0.47 2.11
CA ILE A 96 -25.08 -1.67 2.44
C ILE A 96 -26.52 -1.29 2.84
N ASN A 97 -26.68 -0.20 3.58
CA ASN A 97 -27.98 0.28 4.04
C ASN A 97 -28.74 1.13 2.99
N GLY A 98 -28.19 1.30 1.78
CA GLY A 98 -28.79 2.08 0.71
C GLY A 98 -28.72 3.60 0.91
N GLY A 99 -27.90 4.08 1.86
CA GLY A 99 -27.67 5.50 2.11
C GLY A 99 -26.66 6.13 1.14
N GLN A 100 -25.84 5.32 0.49
CA GLN A 100 -24.85 5.76 -0.51
C GLN A 100 -24.80 4.79 -1.70
N ASP A 101 -24.56 5.34 -2.90
CA ASP A 101 -24.36 4.57 -4.12
C ASP A 101 -23.01 3.84 -4.15
N ALA A 102 -23.01 2.59 -4.62
CA ALA A 102 -21.83 1.72 -4.65
C ALA A 102 -20.73 2.25 -5.59
N HIS A 103 -21.09 2.81 -6.74
CA HIS A 103 -20.11 3.39 -7.67
C HIS A 103 -19.43 4.62 -7.07
N SER A 104 -20.18 5.43 -6.33
CA SER A 104 -19.66 6.62 -5.64
C SER A 104 -18.67 6.23 -4.54
N PHE A 105 -18.94 5.15 -3.80
CA PHE A 105 -17.99 4.57 -2.86
C PHE A 105 -16.71 4.07 -3.54
N LEU A 106 -16.83 3.29 -4.62
CA LEU A 106 -15.66 2.77 -5.35
C LEU A 106 -14.79 3.88 -5.93
N ARG A 107 -15.40 4.94 -6.46
CA ARG A 107 -14.66 6.15 -6.92
C ARG A 107 -13.96 6.86 -5.78
N PHE A 108 -14.58 6.92 -4.60
CA PHE A 108 -13.92 7.46 -3.42
C PHE A 108 -12.70 6.63 -3.02
N CYS A 109 -12.82 5.30 -2.96
CA CYS A 109 -11.69 4.41 -2.66
C CYS A 109 -10.53 4.60 -3.65
N GLU A 110 -10.83 4.60 -4.94
CA GLU A 110 -9.83 4.79 -6.01
C GLU A 110 -9.11 6.14 -5.89
N TYR A 111 -9.87 7.23 -5.75
CA TYR A 111 -9.31 8.58 -5.63
C TYR A 111 -8.46 8.73 -4.37
N TRP A 112 -8.96 8.23 -3.23
CA TRP A 112 -8.23 8.28 -1.97
C TRP A 112 -6.93 7.49 -2.08
N PHE A 113 -6.98 6.30 -2.68
CA PHE A 113 -5.81 5.43 -2.78
C PHE A 113 -4.75 6.00 -3.73
N GLU A 114 -5.14 6.53 -4.89
CA GLU A 114 -4.22 7.25 -5.78
C GLU A 114 -3.50 8.39 -5.05
N ARG A 115 -4.23 9.13 -4.22
CA ARG A 115 -3.66 10.21 -3.43
C ARG A 115 -2.71 9.68 -2.34
N HIS A 116 -3.12 8.65 -1.61
CA HIS A 116 -2.31 8.01 -0.57
C HIS A 116 -0.95 7.57 -1.11
N ILE A 117 -0.95 6.87 -2.25
CA ILE A 117 0.29 6.43 -2.91
C ILE A 117 1.20 7.62 -3.23
N ARG A 118 0.63 8.71 -3.77
CA ARG A 118 1.41 9.89 -4.18
C ARG A 118 1.96 10.69 -3.01
N GLU A 119 1.15 10.89 -1.98
CA GLU A 119 1.45 11.82 -0.89
C GLU A 119 2.11 11.14 0.29
N ASP A 120 1.85 9.86 0.51
CA ASP A 120 2.30 9.11 1.70
C ASP A 120 3.27 7.98 1.30
N ASP A 121 2.85 6.99 0.50
CA ASP A 121 3.66 5.78 0.23
C ASP A 121 4.98 6.10 -0.48
N LYS A 122 4.97 7.04 -1.44
CA LYS A 122 6.20 7.52 -2.08
C LYS A 122 7.15 8.20 -1.09
N LEU A 123 6.64 8.93 -0.10
CA LEU A 123 7.48 9.55 0.93
C LEU A 123 8.05 8.49 1.87
N PHE A 124 7.24 7.51 2.26
CA PHE A 124 7.67 6.36 3.03
C PHE A 124 8.82 5.62 2.34
N VAL A 125 8.64 5.21 1.08
CA VAL A 125 9.69 4.47 0.35
C VAL A 125 10.93 5.34 0.10
N SER A 126 10.75 6.64 -0.14
CA SER A 126 11.89 7.57 -0.24
C SER A 126 12.70 7.63 1.07
N ALA A 127 12.03 7.66 2.22
CA ALA A 127 12.68 7.63 3.53
C ALA A 127 13.39 6.30 3.81
N LEU A 128 12.75 5.19 3.43
CA LEU A 128 13.31 3.83 3.50
C LEU A 128 14.62 3.72 2.72
N GLN A 129 14.63 4.17 1.45
CA GLN A 129 15.81 4.15 0.59
C GLN A 129 16.88 5.16 1.02
N GLY A 130 16.47 6.31 1.55
CA GLY A 130 17.38 7.34 2.09
C GLY A 130 18.13 6.89 3.35
N GLY A 131 17.49 6.08 4.20
CA GLY A 131 18.10 5.48 5.38
C GLY A 131 19.17 4.43 5.07
N ASP A 132 19.15 3.84 3.86
CA ASP A 132 20.12 2.84 3.42
C ASP A 132 21.46 3.47 2.96
N TYR A 133 21.45 4.77 2.60
CA TYR A 133 22.66 5.51 2.24
C TYR A 133 23.63 5.67 3.42
N ASP A 134 23.13 5.77 4.67
CA ASP A 134 23.97 5.92 5.86
C ASP A 134 24.55 4.58 6.38
N ARG A 135 23.91 3.45 6.04
CA ARG A 135 24.40 2.10 6.43
C ARG A 135 25.50 1.55 5.53
N SER A 136 25.67 2.07 4.31
CA SER A 136 26.65 1.57 3.32
C SER A 136 28.00 2.31 3.30
N VAL A 137 28.14 3.45 4.01
CA VAL A 137 29.39 4.24 4.07
C VAL A 137 30.26 3.91 5.31
N GLY A 138 29.85 2.95 6.14
CA GLY A 138 30.54 2.58 7.39
C GLY A 138 31.59 1.45 7.32
N TYR A 139 31.95 0.93 6.14
CA TYR A 139 32.95 -0.16 6.05
C TYR A 139 34.04 0.11 5.01
N ARG A 140 34.88 1.14 5.24
CA ARG A 140 36.21 1.21 4.64
C ARG A 140 37.27 1.60 5.68
N HIS A 141 38.24 0.71 5.78
CA HIS A 141 39.56 0.81 6.42
C HIS A 141 39.67 0.51 7.92
N ALA A 142 39.96 -0.75 8.20
CA ALA A 142 41.19 -1.07 8.93
C ALA A 142 41.93 -2.21 8.19
N ALA A 143 42.82 -1.82 7.28
CA ALA A 143 43.83 -2.73 6.76
C ALA A 143 44.76 -3.12 7.91
N SER A 144 45.00 -4.43 8.06
CA SER A 144 46.03 -4.97 8.92
C SER A 144 47.42 -4.47 8.50
N PRO A 145 48.36 -4.29 9.44
CA PRO A 145 49.75 -4.56 9.16
C PRO A 145 50.16 -5.86 9.86
N CYS A 146 50.62 -6.79 9.02
CA CYS A 146 51.55 -7.84 9.37
C CYS A 146 52.75 -7.26 10.15
N PHE A 147 53.15 -7.91 11.25
CA PHE A 147 54.50 -7.79 11.76
C PHE A 147 55.00 -9.15 12.26
N SER A 148 56.01 -9.66 11.58
CA SER A 148 56.83 -10.79 12.01
C SER A 148 57.85 -10.30 13.05
N ALA A 149 58.10 -11.07 14.12
CA ALA A 149 59.42 -11.19 14.76
C ALA A 149 59.45 -12.34 15.77
N GLN A 150 60.58 -13.03 15.78
CA GLN A 150 60.95 -14.22 16.53
C GLN A 150 61.23 -13.94 18.03
N ALA A 151 61.08 -14.96 18.87
CA ALA A 151 62.10 -15.45 19.81
C ALA A 151 61.71 -16.86 20.30
#